data_AF-A0A959S7K0-F1
#
_entry.id   AF-A0A959S7K0-F1
#
_cell.length_a   1.000
_cell.length_b   1.000
_cell.length_c   1.000
_cell.angle_alpha   90.00
_cell.angle_beta   90.00
_cell.angle_gamma   90.00
#
_symmetry.space_group_name_H-M   'P 1'
#
loop_
_entity.id
_entity.type
_entity.pdbx_description
1 polymer ?
#
loop_
_entity_poly.entity_id
_entity_poly.type
_entity_poly.pdbx_seq_one_letter_code
_entity_poly.pdbx_strand_id
1 'polypeptide(L)'
;GMMNSINMLDNMDGITTVVAVAILATGILAQLVIGPVEPVYMVLMIGVMASLCGFLYFNWHPSRMFMGDTGSQLLGVFLAFVGIRFFWNTTSIEGDWETPRQVIAPLLVFLLPIVDTTIVSINRIVRGSSPFVGGRDHTTHHLSYAGLSDAQVAFTFVGISLLNGFLTFVMFRFIPVWKNFHTLIYVLYALVVFGTFFVLTRRTRPAN
;
A
#
# COMPACT_ATOMS: atom_id res chain seq x y z
N GLY A 1 -7.55 1.63 -11.46
CA GLY A 1 -7.46 2.07 -10.05
C GLY A 1 -6.07 1.83 -9.51
N MET A 2 -5.78 0.63 -9.03
CA MET A 2 -4.50 0.30 -8.37
C MET A 2 -3.25 0.56 -9.22
N MET A 3 -3.30 0.25 -10.52
CA MET A 3 -2.22 0.60 -11.47
C MET A 3 -1.82 2.08 -11.37
N ASN A 4 -2.80 2.99 -11.46
CA ASN A 4 -2.56 4.42 -11.38
C ASN A 4 -2.16 4.85 -9.97
N SER A 5 -2.70 4.20 -8.94
CA SER A 5 -2.38 4.52 -7.55
C SER A 5 -0.93 4.19 -7.21
N ILE A 6 -0.41 3.05 -7.69
CA ILE A 6 1.00 2.67 -7.55
C ILE A 6 1.91 3.58 -8.39
N ASN A 7 1.49 3.95 -9.61
CA ASN A 7 2.21 4.93 -10.42
C ASN A 7 2.27 6.31 -9.76
N MET A 8 1.17 6.79 -9.18
CA MET A 8 1.13 8.05 -8.41
C MET A 8 2.00 8.01 -7.14
N LEU A 9 2.12 6.84 -6.52
CA LEU A 9 2.95 6.65 -5.33
C LEU A 9 4.46 6.73 -5.64
N ASP A 10 4.85 6.52 -6.91
CA ASP A 10 6.23 6.58 -7.40
C ASP A 10 6.70 8.04 -7.59
N ASN A 11 6.48 8.87 -6.56
CA ASN A 11 6.77 10.30 -6.54
C ASN A 11 7.99 10.66 -5.67
N MET A 12 8.56 9.68 -4.97
CA MET A 12 9.72 9.84 -4.07
C MET A 12 10.54 8.55 -4.02
N ASP A 13 11.86 8.70 -3.92
CA ASP A 13 12.85 7.62 -3.91
C ASP A 13 12.48 6.48 -2.93
N GLY A 14 12.46 5.24 -3.43
CA GLY A 14 12.26 4.04 -2.63
C GLY A 14 10.83 3.76 -2.19
N ILE A 15 9.91 4.74 -2.20
CA ILE A 15 8.57 4.62 -1.59
C ILE A 15 7.73 3.51 -2.24
N THR A 16 7.55 3.55 -3.55
CA THR A 16 6.75 2.54 -4.26
C THR A 16 7.34 1.14 -4.10
N THR A 17 8.67 1.04 -4.15
CA THR A 17 9.39 -0.22 -4.01
C THR A 17 9.19 -0.84 -2.63
N VAL A 18 9.35 -0.08 -1.54
CA VAL A 18 9.17 -0.63 -0.18
C VAL A 18 7.72 -1.03 0.12
N VAL A 19 6.75 -0.25 -0.37
CA VAL A 19 5.33 -0.55 -0.21
C VAL A 19 4.97 -1.82 -0.99
N ALA A 20 5.44 -1.94 -2.24
CA ALA A 20 5.22 -3.11 -3.07
C ALA A 20 5.83 -4.38 -2.46
N VAL A 21 7.07 -4.31 -1.95
CA VAL A 21 7.73 -5.42 -1.26
C VAL A 21 6.91 -5.87 -0.05
N ALA A 22 6.40 -4.93 0.77
CA ALA A 22 5.57 -5.28 1.92
C ALA A 22 4.23 -5.94 1.52
N ILE A 23 3.60 -5.48 0.44
CA ILE A 23 2.38 -6.09 -0.11
C ILE A 23 2.66 -7.52 -0.57
N LEU A 24 3.74 -7.75 -1.32
CA LEU A 24 4.14 -9.07 -1.80
C LEU A 24 4.49 -10.02 -0.65
N ALA A 25 5.24 -9.53 0.35
CA ALA A 25 5.55 -10.29 1.55
C ALA A 25 4.26 -10.70 2.30
N THR A 26 3.29 -9.79 2.39
CA THR A 26 1.99 -10.10 2.99
C THR A 26 1.20 -11.12 2.17
N GLY A 27 1.26 -11.06 0.84
CA GLY A 27 0.63 -12.05 -0.06
C GLY A 27 1.24 -13.44 0.09
N ILE A 28 2.57 -13.53 0.19
CA ILE A 28 3.30 -14.76 0.50
C ILE A 28 2.87 -15.31 1.86
N LEU A 29 2.81 -14.48 2.90
CA LEU A 29 2.36 -14.90 4.23
C LEU A 29 0.91 -15.37 4.22
N ALA A 30 0.01 -14.67 3.51
CA ALA A 30 -1.38 -15.06 3.37
C ALA A 30 -1.52 -16.47 2.77
N GLN A 31 -0.75 -16.75 1.72
CA GLN A 31 -0.72 -18.06 1.09
C GLN A 31 -0.22 -19.17 2.04
N LEU A 32 0.76 -18.87 2.89
CA LEU A 32 1.29 -19.84 3.87
C LEU A 32 0.33 -20.12 5.02
N VAL A 33 -0.64 -19.24 5.29
CA VAL A 33 -1.52 -19.32 6.47
C VAL A 33 -2.93 -19.82 6.14
N ILE A 34 -3.47 -19.48 4.96
CA ILE A 34 -4.89 -19.71 4.66
C ILE A 34 -5.15 -21.03 3.92
N GLY A 35 -4.21 -21.51 3.11
CA GLY A 35 -4.48 -22.62 2.21
C GLY A 35 -3.24 -23.28 1.60
N PRO A 36 -3.42 -24.16 0.60
CA PRO A 36 -2.30 -24.84 -0.02
C PRO A 36 -1.41 -23.84 -0.77
N VAL A 37 -0.10 -24.04 -0.64
CA VAL A 37 0.88 -23.26 -1.38
C VAL A 37 0.82 -23.66 -2.86
N GLU A 38 0.20 -22.82 -3.69
CA GLU A 38 0.37 -22.81 -5.14
C GLU A 38 1.77 -22.34 -5.57
N PRO A 39 2.64 -23.24 -6.08
CA PRO A 39 4.05 -22.93 -6.30
C PRO A 39 4.27 -21.85 -7.37
N VAL A 40 3.42 -21.81 -8.40
CA VAL A 40 3.55 -20.84 -9.50
C VAL A 40 3.43 -19.41 -8.98
N TYR A 41 2.40 -19.11 -8.18
CA TYR A 41 2.22 -17.77 -7.63
C TYR A 41 3.28 -17.41 -6.58
N MET A 42 3.71 -18.39 -5.78
CA MET A 42 4.79 -18.21 -4.82
C MET A 42 6.09 -17.78 -5.53
N VAL A 43 6.48 -18.49 -6.59
CA VAL A 43 7.68 -18.16 -7.39
C VAL A 43 7.54 -16.79 -8.05
N LEU A 44 6.37 -16.45 -8.60
CA LEU A 44 6.13 -15.12 -9.20
C LEU A 44 6.26 -14.00 -8.16
N MET A 45 5.63 -14.13 -7.00
CA MET A 45 5.69 -13.11 -5.94
C MET A 45 7.12 -12.96 -5.40
N ILE A 46 7.83 -14.07 -5.14
CA ILE A 46 9.23 -14.03 -4.69
C ILE A 46 10.13 -13.43 -5.77
N GLY A 47 9.94 -13.80 -7.05
CA GLY A 47 10.75 -13.28 -8.15
C GLY A 47 10.59 -11.77 -8.33
N VAL A 48 9.35 -11.26 -8.31
CA VAL A 48 9.08 -9.81 -8.36
C VAL A 48 9.63 -9.12 -7.11
N MET A 49 9.43 -9.69 -5.92
CA MET A 49 9.96 -9.12 -4.68
C MET A 49 11.50 -9.07 -4.69
N ALA A 50 12.18 -10.11 -5.17
CA ALA A 50 13.64 -10.13 -5.30
C ALA A 50 14.15 -9.10 -6.31
N SER A 51 13.46 -8.94 -7.44
CA SER A 51 13.76 -7.89 -8.42
C SER A 51 13.58 -6.50 -7.83
N LEU A 52 12.52 -6.25 -7.06
CA LEU A 52 12.29 -5.01 -6.35
C LEU A 52 13.35 -4.74 -5.28
N CYS A 53 13.78 -5.75 -4.51
CA CYS A 53 14.88 -5.60 -3.56
C CYS A 53 16.20 -5.24 -4.25
N GLY A 54 16.50 -5.85 -5.40
CA GLY A 54 17.67 -5.49 -6.21
C GLY A 54 17.56 -4.06 -6.78
N PHE A 55 16.37 -3.68 -7.26
CA PHE A 55 16.08 -2.33 -7.72
C PHE A 55 16.17 -1.29 -6.60
N LEU A 56 15.71 -1.62 -5.39
CA LEU A 56 15.73 -0.74 -4.22
C LEU A 56 17.14 -0.27 -3.90
N TYR A 57 18.17 -1.11 -4.09
CA TYR A 57 19.56 -0.69 -3.91
C TYR A 57 19.93 0.53 -4.77
N PHE A 58 19.42 0.60 -6.01
CA PHE A 58 19.64 1.72 -6.93
C PHE A 58 18.62 2.85 -6.78
N ASN A 59 17.44 2.55 -6.25
CA ASN A 59 16.33 3.48 -6.09
C ASN A 59 16.25 4.12 -4.69
N TRP A 60 17.02 3.63 -3.72
CA TRP A 60 17.11 4.23 -2.39
C TRP A 60 17.74 5.61 -2.44
N HIS A 61 17.28 6.52 -1.58
CA HIS A 61 17.72 7.90 -1.58
C HIS A 61 19.22 8.04 -1.24
N PRO A 62 20.02 8.79 -2.02
CA PRO A 62 19.67 9.46 -3.27
C PRO A 62 19.62 8.49 -4.46
N SER A 63 18.50 8.47 -5.20
CA SER A 63 18.30 7.48 -6.26
C SER A 63 19.22 7.67 -7.47
N ARG A 64 19.64 6.54 -8.03
CA ARG A 64 20.43 6.45 -9.28
C ARG A 64 19.60 5.91 -10.44
N MET A 65 18.43 5.35 -10.13
CA MET A 65 17.52 4.75 -11.10
C MET A 65 16.08 5.03 -10.68
N PHE A 66 15.29 5.58 -11.60
CA PHE A 66 13.86 5.79 -11.43
C PHE A 66 13.09 4.56 -11.94
N MET A 67 11.97 4.23 -11.29
CA MET A 67 11.12 3.10 -11.71
C MET A 67 10.37 3.46 -13.00
N GLY A 68 9.87 4.70 -13.07
CA GLY A 68 9.19 5.25 -14.23
C GLY A 68 7.82 4.64 -14.47
N ASP A 69 7.10 5.18 -15.45
CA ASP A 69 5.71 4.78 -15.71
C ASP A 69 5.59 3.31 -16.12
N THR A 70 6.48 2.83 -16.97
CA THR A 70 6.49 1.44 -17.42
C THR A 70 6.62 0.47 -16.24
N GLY A 71 7.56 0.73 -15.32
CA GLY A 71 7.81 -0.14 -14.17
C GLY A 71 6.66 -0.07 -13.16
N SER A 72 6.25 1.13 -12.78
CA SER A 72 5.23 1.34 -11.74
C SER A 72 3.84 0.90 -12.16
N GLN A 73 3.46 1.07 -13.44
CA GLN A 73 2.17 0.59 -13.94
C GLN A 73 2.13 -0.94 -14.06
N LEU A 74 3.18 -1.57 -14.60
CA LEU A 74 3.28 -3.04 -14.64
C LEU A 74 3.20 -3.62 -13.22
N LEU A 75 3.96 -3.05 -12.29
CA LEU A 75 3.93 -3.43 -10.88
C LEU A 75 2.52 -3.25 -10.29
N GLY A 76 1.86 -2.13 -10.56
CA GLY A 76 0.51 -1.88 -10.07
C GLY A 76 -0.54 -2.86 -10.60
N VAL A 77 -0.42 -3.34 -11.84
CA VAL A 77 -1.27 -4.43 -12.37
C VAL A 77 -0.98 -5.75 -11.66
N PHE A 78 0.30 -6.09 -11.49
CA PHE A 78 0.71 -7.32 -10.80
C PHE A 78 0.21 -7.32 -9.34
N LEU A 79 0.39 -6.21 -8.62
CA LEU A 79 -0.09 -6.08 -7.25
C LEU A 79 -1.63 -6.11 -7.18
N ALA A 80 -2.35 -5.56 -8.16
CA ALA A 80 -3.80 -5.69 -8.22
C ALA A 80 -4.24 -7.16 -8.35
N PHE A 81 -3.52 -7.95 -9.17
CA PHE A 81 -3.74 -9.39 -9.26
C PHE A 81 -3.51 -10.08 -7.91
N VAL A 82 -2.41 -9.78 -7.21
CA VAL A 82 -2.13 -10.31 -5.85
C VAL A 82 -3.26 -9.90 -4.89
N GLY A 83 -3.71 -8.64 -4.96
CA GLY A 83 -4.88 -8.07 -4.29
C GLY A 83 -6.10 -8.96 -4.38
N ILE A 84 -6.48 -9.29 -5.61
CA ILE A 84 -7.65 -10.11 -5.91
C ILE A 84 -7.44 -11.56 -5.45
N ARG A 85 -6.27 -12.15 -5.76
CA ARG A 85 -6.02 -13.58 -5.58
C ARG A 85 -5.86 -13.99 -4.11
N PHE A 86 -5.19 -13.18 -3.30
CA PHE A 86 -4.77 -13.56 -1.94
C PHE A 86 -5.50 -12.82 -0.83
N PHE A 87 -6.21 -11.73 -1.14
CA PHE A 87 -6.90 -10.93 -0.12
C PHE A 87 -8.40 -10.84 -0.37
N TRP A 88 -8.84 -10.59 -1.61
CA TRP A 88 -10.27 -10.57 -1.94
C TRP A 88 -10.88 -11.97 -1.96
N ASN A 89 -10.27 -12.90 -2.71
CA ASN A 89 -10.75 -14.29 -2.86
C ASN A 89 -10.35 -15.21 -1.69
N THR A 90 -10.22 -14.66 -0.50
CA THR A 90 -9.90 -15.43 0.71
C THR A 90 -11.19 -15.84 1.44
N THR A 91 -11.20 -17.05 2.00
CA THR A 91 -12.30 -17.57 2.82
C THR A 91 -11.91 -17.54 4.30
N SER A 92 -12.90 -17.70 5.19
CA SER A 92 -12.62 -17.98 6.59
C SER A 92 -11.88 -19.32 6.75
N ILE A 93 -11.40 -19.59 7.96
CA ILE A 93 -10.76 -20.88 8.30
C ILE A 93 -11.75 -22.04 8.08
N GLU A 94 -13.05 -21.77 8.26
CA GLU A 94 -14.14 -22.75 8.09
C GLU A 94 -14.61 -22.84 6.62
N GLY A 95 -14.05 -22.02 5.71
CA GLY A 95 -14.40 -22.00 4.29
C GLY A 95 -15.54 -21.05 3.94
N ASP A 96 -16.05 -20.29 4.90
CA ASP A 96 -17.18 -19.37 4.71
C ASP A 96 -16.77 -18.05 4.07
N TRP A 97 -17.72 -17.46 3.34
CA TRP A 97 -17.58 -16.15 2.72
C TRP A 97 -17.99 -15.06 3.71
N GLU A 98 -17.01 -14.29 4.17
CA GLU A 98 -17.19 -13.18 5.09
C GLU A 98 -17.00 -11.85 4.34
N THR A 99 -18.06 -11.36 3.68
CA THR A 99 -17.96 -10.18 2.78
C THR A 99 -17.20 -8.98 3.36
N PRO A 100 -17.40 -8.56 4.63
CA PRO A 100 -16.65 -7.44 5.19
C PRO A 100 -15.14 -7.71 5.26
N ARG A 101 -14.73 -8.94 5.62
CA ARG A 101 -13.32 -9.35 5.67
C ARG A 101 -12.66 -9.31 4.30
N GLN A 102 -13.37 -9.76 3.26
CA GLN A 102 -12.90 -9.79 1.87
C GLN A 102 -12.67 -8.40 1.28
N VAL A 103 -13.46 -7.42 1.73
CA VAL A 103 -13.26 -6.01 1.35
C VAL A 103 -12.13 -5.39 2.18
N ILE A 104 -12.07 -5.66 3.47
CA ILE A 104 -11.10 -5.04 4.39
C ILE A 104 -9.67 -5.54 4.15
N ALA A 105 -9.46 -6.83 3.85
CA ALA A 105 -8.12 -7.38 3.63
C ALA A 105 -7.33 -6.64 2.53
N PRO A 106 -7.82 -6.50 1.29
CA PRO A 106 -7.12 -5.72 0.27
C PRO A 106 -7.07 -4.22 0.64
N LEU A 107 -8.11 -3.63 1.23
CA LEU A 107 -8.06 -2.22 1.66
C LEU A 107 -6.93 -1.97 2.67
N LEU A 108 -6.70 -2.90 3.58
CA LEU A 108 -5.67 -2.80 4.61
C LEU A 108 -4.26 -2.91 4.02
N VAL A 109 -4.04 -3.90 3.16
CA VAL A 109 -2.72 -4.14 2.54
C VAL A 109 -2.35 -3.00 1.57
N PHE A 110 -3.33 -2.47 0.85
CA PHE A 110 -3.15 -1.37 -0.10
C PHE A 110 -3.46 0.02 0.49
N LEU A 111 -3.52 0.13 1.82
CA LEU A 111 -3.98 1.34 2.49
C LEU A 111 -3.16 2.58 2.10
N LEU A 112 -1.83 2.48 2.03
CA LEU A 112 -0.97 3.61 1.68
C LEU A 112 -1.21 4.15 0.25
N PRO A 113 -1.15 3.33 -0.82
CA PRO A 113 -1.50 3.79 -2.16
C PRO A 113 -2.90 4.41 -2.24
N ILE A 114 -3.89 3.76 -1.61
CA ILE A 114 -5.29 4.23 -1.62
C ILE A 114 -5.39 5.57 -0.91
N VAL A 115 -4.81 5.72 0.28
CA VAL A 115 -4.85 6.96 1.07
C VAL A 115 -4.19 8.09 0.30
N ASP A 116 -2.98 7.87 -0.24
CA ASP A 116 -2.25 8.90 -0.99
C ASP A 116 -3.05 9.39 -2.21
N THR A 117 -3.47 8.45 -3.07
CA THR A 117 -4.23 8.78 -4.29
C THR A 117 -5.55 9.47 -3.96
N THR A 118 -6.24 9.02 -2.91
CA THR A 118 -7.53 9.61 -2.49
C THR A 118 -7.33 11.04 -1.98
N ILE A 119 -6.34 11.28 -1.11
CA ILE A 119 -6.06 12.61 -0.56
C ILE A 119 -5.66 13.58 -1.66
N VAL A 120 -4.75 13.18 -2.54
CA VAL A 120 -4.32 13.99 -3.69
C VAL A 120 -5.51 14.34 -4.58
N SER A 121 -6.34 13.35 -4.92
CA SER A 121 -7.53 13.56 -5.74
C SER A 121 -8.51 14.53 -5.09
N ILE A 122 -8.83 14.35 -3.80
CA ILE A 122 -9.71 15.25 -3.04
C ILE A 122 -9.16 16.67 -3.04
N ASN A 123 -7.88 16.84 -2.69
CA ASN A 123 -7.26 18.16 -2.58
C ASN A 123 -7.22 18.90 -3.92
N ARG A 124 -6.99 18.20 -5.03
CA ARG A 124 -7.00 18.77 -6.38
C ARG A 124 -8.41 19.16 -6.83
N ILE A 125 -9.39 18.28 -6.64
CA ILE A 125 -10.80 18.55 -7.00
C ILE A 125 -11.32 19.77 -6.24
N VAL A 126 -11.05 19.87 -4.94
CA VAL A 126 -11.48 21.02 -4.12
C VAL A 126 -10.86 22.34 -4.60
N ARG A 127 -9.69 22.32 -5.24
CA ARG A 127 -9.03 23.49 -5.83
C ARG A 127 -9.38 23.71 -7.31
N GLY A 128 -10.31 22.93 -7.87
CA GLY A 128 -10.69 23.01 -9.29
C GLY A 128 -9.62 22.49 -10.25
N SER A 129 -8.65 21.71 -9.77
CA SER A 129 -7.57 21.13 -10.58
C SER A 129 -7.84 19.66 -10.91
N SER A 130 -7.33 19.18 -12.05
CA SER A 130 -7.49 17.79 -12.47
C SER A 130 -6.68 16.82 -11.58
N PRO A 131 -7.25 15.70 -11.11
CA PRO A 131 -6.53 14.66 -10.38
C PRO A 131 -5.40 13.98 -11.15
N PHE A 132 -5.42 14.02 -12.49
CA PHE A 132 -4.53 13.25 -13.36
C PHE A 132 -3.22 13.97 -13.74
N VAL A 133 -3.00 15.19 -13.25
CA VAL A 133 -1.80 15.98 -13.54
C VAL A 133 -0.73 15.68 -12.48
N GLY A 134 0.53 15.50 -12.86
CA GLY A 134 1.62 15.31 -11.89
C GLY A 134 1.81 16.55 -10.99
N GLY A 135 2.25 16.34 -9.74
CA GLY A 135 2.42 17.43 -8.78
C GLY A 135 3.19 17.01 -7.53
N ARG A 136 3.62 18.00 -6.72
CA ARG A 136 4.34 17.78 -5.45
C ARG A 136 3.41 17.95 -4.23
N ASP A 137 2.24 17.34 -4.28
CA ASP A 137 1.16 17.42 -3.29
C ASP A 137 0.76 16.06 -2.70
N HIS A 138 1.61 15.05 -2.91
CA HIS A 138 1.49 13.71 -2.33
C HIS A 138 1.82 13.71 -0.84
N THR A 139 1.31 12.70 -0.13
CA THR A 139 1.50 12.54 1.33
C THR A 139 2.97 12.44 1.72
N THR A 140 3.80 11.83 0.88
CA THR A 140 5.27 11.78 0.95
C THR A 140 5.90 13.18 0.96
N HIS A 141 5.53 14.04 0.01
CA HIS A 141 5.99 15.42 -0.04
C HIS A 141 5.52 16.21 1.17
N HIS A 142 4.28 16.01 1.61
CA HIS A 142 3.76 16.69 2.80
C HIS A 142 4.45 16.27 4.11
N LEU A 143 4.97 15.04 4.22
CA LEU A 143 5.86 14.63 5.31
C LEU A 143 7.23 15.32 5.19
N SER A 144 7.79 15.40 3.98
CA SER A 144 9.04 16.14 3.74
C SER A 144 8.90 17.63 4.10
N TYR A 145 7.78 18.26 3.73
CA TYR A 145 7.44 19.63 4.11
C TYR A 145 7.23 19.81 5.62
N ALA A 146 6.97 18.72 6.36
CA ALA A 146 6.93 18.73 7.83
C ALA A 146 8.32 18.67 8.48
N GLY A 147 9.39 18.55 7.68
CA GLY A 147 10.77 18.50 8.13
C GLY A 147 11.40 17.11 8.15
N LEU A 148 10.73 16.08 7.61
CA LEU A 148 11.33 14.75 7.48
C LEU A 148 12.28 14.69 6.27
N SER A 149 13.40 13.99 6.42
CA SER A 149 14.24 13.61 5.28
C SER A 149 13.57 12.52 4.45
N ASP A 150 13.94 12.40 3.17
CA ASP A 150 13.39 11.37 2.26
C ASP A 150 13.55 9.95 2.83
N ALA A 151 14.67 9.67 3.51
CA ALA A 151 14.88 8.41 4.21
C ALA A 151 13.89 8.20 5.39
N GLN A 152 13.61 9.25 6.18
CA GLN A 152 12.61 9.18 7.26
C GLN A 152 11.19 8.98 6.72
N VAL A 153 10.87 9.59 5.57
CA VAL A 153 9.60 9.33 4.87
C VAL A 153 9.53 7.86 4.45
N ALA A 154 10.59 7.32 3.83
CA ALA A 154 10.65 5.91 3.45
C ALA A 154 10.48 4.97 4.65
N PHE A 155 11.16 5.23 5.78
CA PHE A 155 10.98 4.43 7.00
C PHE A 155 9.57 4.52 7.58
N THR A 156 8.91 5.66 7.47
CA THR A 156 7.50 5.82 7.88
C THR A 156 6.59 4.93 7.03
N PHE A 157 6.79 4.91 5.72
CA PHE A 157 6.04 4.05 4.80
C PHE A 157 6.33 2.56 5.02
N VAL A 158 7.59 2.18 5.29
CA VAL A 158 7.96 0.82 5.71
C VAL A 158 7.21 0.44 6.98
N GLY A 159 7.25 1.27 8.02
CA GLY A 159 6.61 0.99 9.30
C GLY A 159 5.11 0.77 9.18
N ILE A 160 4.40 1.65 8.47
CA ILE A 160 2.96 1.50 8.23
C ILE A 160 2.67 0.27 7.36
N SER A 161 3.47 0.00 6.34
CA SER A 161 3.28 -1.18 5.48
C SER A 161 3.47 -2.49 6.24
N LEU A 162 4.50 -2.57 7.10
CA LEU A 162 4.73 -3.73 7.97
C LEU A 162 3.60 -3.90 8.98
N LEU A 163 3.09 -2.79 9.56
CA LEU A 163 1.92 -2.84 10.44
C LEU A 163 0.68 -3.35 9.70
N ASN A 164 0.41 -2.86 8.48
CA ASN A 164 -0.70 -3.34 7.65
C ASN A 164 -0.57 -4.85 7.36
N GLY A 165 0.64 -5.30 7.00
CA GLY A 165 0.94 -6.71 6.77
C GLY A 165 0.73 -7.56 8.03
N PHE A 166 1.21 -7.08 9.19
CA PHE A 166 1.02 -7.75 10.48
C PHE A 166 -0.46 -7.82 10.87
N LEU A 167 -1.21 -6.74 10.72
CA LEU A 167 -2.65 -6.69 11.01
C LEU A 167 -3.45 -7.62 10.07
N THR A 168 -3.00 -7.78 8.82
CA THR A 168 -3.55 -8.75 7.85
C THR A 168 -3.20 -10.19 8.25
N PHE A 169 -1.97 -10.44 8.70
CA PHE A 169 -1.58 -11.74 9.24
C PHE A 169 -2.45 -12.10 10.46
N VAL A 170 -2.66 -11.16 11.39
CA VAL A 170 -3.54 -11.36 12.55
C VAL A 170 -4.96 -11.67 12.11
N MET A 171 -5.47 -10.91 11.14
CA MET A 171 -6.79 -11.12 10.55
C MET A 171 -6.96 -12.55 10.03
N PHE A 172 -5.97 -13.07 9.31
CA PHE A 172 -6.07 -14.38 8.70
C PHE A 172 -5.79 -15.53 9.66
N ARG A 173 -4.86 -15.35 10.60
CA ARG A 173 -4.38 -16.42 11.48
C ARG A 173 -5.20 -16.60 12.76
N PHE A 174 -5.68 -15.50 13.34
CA PHE A 174 -6.22 -15.48 14.70
C PHE A 174 -7.70 -15.07 14.79
N ILE A 175 -8.31 -14.63 13.68
CA ILE A 175 -9.75 -14.32 13.61
C ILE A 175 -10.45 -15.42 12.81
N PRO A 176 -10.87 -16.52 13.45
CA PRO A 176 -11.56 -17.62 12.75
C PRO A 176 -12.94 -17.21 12.25
N VAL A 177 -13.67 -16.42 13.05
CA VAL A 177 -15.02 -15.94 12.76
C VAL A 177 -15.04 -14.41 12.79
N TRP A 178 -15.42 -13.81 11.67
CA TRP A 178 -15.58 -12.38 11.55
C TRP A 178 -16.83 -11.89 12.29
N LYS A 179 -16.71 -10.73 12.92
CA LYS A 179 -17.74 -10.11 13.76
C LYS A 179 -17.72 -8.61 13.51
N ASN A 180 -18.83 -7.93 13.77
CA ASN A 180 -18.97 -6.48 13.53
C ASN A 180 -17.91 -5.65 14.25
N PHE A 181 -17.45 -6.08 15.43
CA PHE A 181 -16.40 -5.37 16.16
C PHE A 181 -15.05 -5.40 15.42
N HIS A 182 -14.73 -6.48 14.69
CA HIS A 182 -13.53 -6.54 13.86
C HIS A 182 -13.62 -5.50 12.74
N THR A 183 -14.75 -5.46 12.01
CA THR A 183 -15.01 -4.40 11.01
C THR A 183 -14.76 -3.02 11.60
N LEU A 184 -15.32 -2.74 12.77
CA LEU A 184 -15.16 -1.45 13.45
C LEU A 184 -13.67 -1.13 13.70
N ILE A 185 -12.91 -2.06 14.28
CA ILE A 185 -11.49 -1.85 14.60
C ILE A 185 -10.66 -1.56 13.33
N TYR A 186 -10.79 -2.39 12.30
CA TYR A 186 -9.99 -2.25 11.08
C TYR A 186 -10.36 -0.99 10.27
N VAL A 187 -11.66 -0.63 10.24
CA VAL A 187 -12.12 0.61 9.60
C VAL A 187 -11.63 1.84 10.39
N LEU A 188 -11.72 1.82 11.71
CA LEU A 188 -11.20 2.90 12.55
C LEU A 188 -9.70 3.10 12.34
N TYR A 189 -8.92 2.02 12.28
CA TYR A 189 -7.50 2.10 11.96
C TYR A 189 -7.26 2.78 10.60
N ALA A 190 -7.95 2.34 9.55
CA ALA A 190 -7.82 2.93 8.22
C ALA A 190 -8.21 4.43 8.20
N LEU A 191 -9.27 4.80 8.92
CA LEU A 191 -9.71 6.20 9.05
C LEU A 191 -8.71 7.05 9.84
N VAL A 192 -8.04 6.50 10.86
CA VAL A 192 -6.99 7.21 11.61
C VAL A 192 -5.78 7.47 10.72
N VAL A 193 -5.33 6.47 9.95
CA VAL A 193 -4.23 6.65 8.98
C VAL A 193 -4.60 7.70 7.93
N PHE A 194 -5.79 7.58 7.33
CA PHE A 194 -6.29 8.55 6.36
C PHE A 194 -6.38 9.96 6.96
N GLY A 195 -7.01 10.10 8.12
CA GLY A 195 -7.21 11.39 8.81
C GLY A 195 -5.88 12.05 9.18
N THR A 196 -4.90 11.27 9.63
CA THR A 196 -3.55 11.76 9.96
C THR A 196 -2.88 12.37 8.73
N PHE A 197 -2.81 11.62 7.62
CA PHE A 197 -2.25 12.14 6.38
C PHE A 197 -3.05 13.29 5.80
N PHE A 198 -4.38 13.25 5.87
CA PHE A 198 -5.22 14.33 5.37
C PHE A 198 -4.99 15.62 6.14
N VAL A 199 -4.95 15.58 7.48
CA VAL A 199 -4.63 16.74 8.33
C VAL A 199 -3.22 17.26 8.04
N LEU A 200 -2.25 16.37 7.84
CA LEU A 200 -0.89 16.74 7.44
C LEU A 200 -0.90 17.60 6.16
N THR A 201 -1.64 17.18 5.11
CA THR A 201 -1.72 17.94 3.86
C THR A 201 -2.35 19.33 3.99
N ARG A 202 -3.14 19.55 5.06
CA ARG A 202 -3.74 20.87 5.36
C ARG A 202 -2.79 21.78 6.13
N ARG A 203 -1.83 21.21 6.87
CA ARG A 203 -0.91 21.94 7.75
C ARG A 203 0.43 22.25 7.10
N THR A 204 0.89 21.46 6.14
CA THR A 204 2.20 21.65 5.52
C THR A 204 2.09 22.21 4.10
N ARG A 205 3.08 23.03 3.72
CA ARG A 205 3.21 23.66 2.41
C ARG A 205 4.69 23.65 2.01
N PRO A 206 5.01 23.72 0.70
CA PRO A 206 6.39 23.93 0.29
C PRO A 206 6.96 25.18 0.97
N ALA A 207 8.22 25.13 1.40
CA ALA A 207 8.91 26.34 1.84
C ALA A 207 9.02 27.29 0.63
N ASN A 208 8.58 28.54 0.81
CA ASN A 208 8.71 29.60 -0.19
C ASN A 208 10.17 30.06 -0.31
#